data_AF-A0A7L4YA30-F1
#
_entry.id   AF-A0A7L4YA30-F1
#
_cell.length_a   1.000
_cell.length_b   1.000
_cell.length_c   1.000
_cell.angle_alpha   90.00
_cell.angle_beta   90.00
_cell.angle_gamma   90.00
#
_symmetry.space_group_name_H-M   'P 1'
#
loop_
_entity.id
_entity.type
_entity.pdbx_description
1 polymer ?
#
loop_
_entity_poly.entity_id
_entity_poly.type
_entity_poly.pdbx_seq_one_letter_code
_entity_poly.pdbx_strand_id
1 'polypeptide(L)'
;MHTSSHTVLYDLDGLIEAGLPLDREPYECLVTAVLAWTGEDTLTTRDLEQIALQLTGGHVRVVASDVRRRADQSPKDSGLKALADVVLREAEGRLSTTIEGTVHCVQNRGRLVRALYERLDRLEAALTPERVAPSSG
;
A
#
# COMPACT_ATOMS: atom_id res chain seq x y z
N MET A 1 -26.24 -19.58 27.27
CA MET A 1 -24.92 -19.36 26.64
C MET A 1 -25.10 -19.45 25.13
N HIS A 2 -24.93 -18.35 24.40
CA HIS A 2 -24.97 -18.36 22.93
C HIS A 2 -23.54 -18.45 22.41
N THR A 3 -23.18 -19.58 21.80
CA THR A 3 -21.93 -19.73 21.06
C THR A 3 -22.11 -19.08 19.69
N SER A 4 -21.59 -17.87 19.52
CA SER A 4 -21.51 -17.23 18.20
C SER A 4 -20.54 -18.04 17.34
N SER A 5 -21.03 -18.59 16.23
CA SER A 5 -20.19 -19.27 15.25
C SER A 5 -19.49 -18.21 14.40
N HIS A 6 -18.21 -17.95 14.70
CA HIS A 6 -17.41 -16.97 13.97
C HIS A 6 -16.77 -17.65 12.76
N THR A 7 -17.33 -17.44 11.57
CA THR A 7 -16.72 -17.90 10.31
C THR A 7 -15.70 -16.87 9.86
N VAL A 8 -14.41 -17.18 10.01
CA VAL A 8 -13.32 -16.34 9.47
C VAL A 8 -13.19 -16.64 7.99
N LEU A 9 -13.63 -15.70 7.14
CA LEU A 9 -13.48 -15.80 5.69
C LEU A 9 -12.13 -15.20 5.30
N TYR A 10 -11.21 -16.06 4.81
CA TYR A 10 -9.94 -15.60 4.29
C TYR A 10 -10.12 -15.14 2.84
N ASP A 11 -9.91 -13.84 2.61
CA ASP A 11 -9.88 -13.26 1.27
C ASP A 11 -8.49 -13.49 0.65
N LEU A 12 -8.33 -14.62 -0.04
CA LEU A 12 -7.06 -14.99 -0.67
C LEU A 12 -6.75 -14.12 -1.90
N ASP A 13 -7.79 -13.59 -2.56
CA ASP A 13 -7.67 -12.80 -3.78
C ASP A 13 -7.73 -11.27 -3.52
N GLY A 14 -7.99 -10.86 -2.28
CA GLY A 14 -8.15 -9.45 -1.90
C GLY A 14 -9.42 -8.78 -2.48
N LEU A 15 -10.40 -9.58 -2.90
CA LEU A 15 -11.61 -9.13 -3.59
C LEU A 15 -12.65 -8.49 -2.65
N ILE A 16 -12.62 -8.84 -1.36
CA ILE A 16 -13.54 -8.31 -0.35
C ILE A 16 -13.15 -6.88 0.02
N GLU A 17 -11.85 -6.58 0.09
CA GLU A 17 -11.36 -5.24 0.41
C GLU A 17 -11.18 -4.33 -0.83
N ALA A 18 -11.13 -4.90 -2.03
CA ALA A 18 -11.03 -4.17 -3.30
C ALA A 18 -12.15 -3.14 -3.57
N GLY A 19 -13.27 -3.22 -2.84
CA GLY A 19 -14.44 -2.35 -2.99
C GLY A 19 -14.61 -1.28 -1.92
N LEU A 20 -13.80 -1.30 -0.84
CA LEU A 20 -13.91 -0.31 0.23
C LEU A 20 -12.87 0.80 0.01
N PRO A 21 -13.27 2.08 0.10
CA PRO A 21 -12.28 3.16 0.07
C PRO A 21 -11.37 2.99 1.29
N LEU A 22 -10.11 2.65 1.01
CA LEU A 22 -9.08 2.54 2.03
C LEU A 22 -8.92 3.91 2.70
N ASP A 23 -9.10 3.96 4.02
CA ASP A 23 -8.77 5.17 4.78
C ASP A 23 -7.25 5.35 4.79
N ARG A 24 -6.78 6.15 3.84
CA ARG A 24 -5.36 6.34 3.51
C ARG A 24 -4.68 7.31 4.48
N GLU A 25 -5.42 8.27 5.01
CA GLU A 25 -4.88 9.39 5.79
C GLU A 25 -4.10 8.93 7.04
N PRO A 26 -4.58 7.96 7.85
CA PRO A 26 -3.83 7.48 9.01
C PRO A 26 -2.48 6.83 8.62
N TYR A 27 -2.46 6.08 7.52
CA TYR A 27 -1.25 5.43 7.03
C TYR A 27 -0.26 6.43 6.44
N GLU A 28 -0.73 7.44 5.72
CA GLU A 28 0.14 8.50 5.21
C GLU A 28 0.76 9.34 6.32
N CYS A 29 -0.02 9.65 7.36
CA CYS A 29 0.48 10.30 8.57
C CYS A 29 1.59 9.47 9.22
N LEU A 30 1.35 8.17 9.43
CA LEU A 30 2.34 7.26 10.02
C LEU A 30 3.60 7.14 9.17
N VAL A 31 3.45 6.96 7.85
CA VAL A 31 4.57 6.90 6.90
C VAL A 31 5.39 8.19 6.94
N THR A 32 4.72 9.34 6.98
CA THR A 32 5.39 10.64 7.05
C THR A 32 6.17 10.80 8.35
N ALA A 33 5.57 10.43 9.49
CA ALA A 33 6.23 10.49 10.79
C ALA A 33 7.47 9.58 10.84
N VAL A 34 7.34 8.31 10.45
CA VAL A 34 8.43 7.33 10.43
C VAL A 34 9.61 7.79 9.55
N LEU A 35 9.31 8.38 8.38
CA LEU A 35 10.35 8.83 7.46
C LEU A 35 11.04 10.12 7.91
N ALA A 36 10.47 10.83 8.90
CA ALA A 36 11.09 12.00 9.52
C ALA A 36 12.04 11.65 10.68
N TRP A 37 12.06 10.40 11.15
CA TRP A 37 12.98 9.95 12.21
C TRP A 37 14.45 10.11 11.79
N THR A 38 15.25 10.74 12.64
CA THR A 38 16.65 11.08 12.36
C THR A 38 17.68 10.23 13.13
N GLY A 39 17.22 9.20 13.85
CA GLY A 39 18.08 8.12 14.34
C GLY A 39 18.26 8.02 15.84
N GLU A 40 17.50 8.75 16.65
CA GLU A 40 17.62 8.71 18.11
C GLU A 40 16.25 8.73 18.82
N ASP A 41 15.24 8.11 18.19
CA ASP A 41 13.92 8.00 18.80
C ASP A 41 13.89 6.87 19.82
N THR A 42 13.46 7.21 21.03
CA THR A 42 13.45 6.43 22.29
C THR A 42 12.57 5.17 22.29
N LEU A 43 12.12 4.72 21.12
CA LEU A 43 11.23 3.59 20.97
C LEU A 43 11.95 2.27 21.24
N THR A 44 11.27 1.38 21.94
CA THR A 44 11.81 0.05 22.19
C THR A 44 11.81 -0.78 20.92
N THR A 45 12.66 -1.81 20.85
CA THR A 45 12.66 -2.79 19.75
C THR A 45 11.26 -3.33 19.46
N ARG A 46 10.47 -3.59 20.51
CA ARG A 46 9.09 -4.09 20.38
C ARG A 46 8.15 -3.07 19.75
N ASP A 47 8.30 -1.79 20.09
CA ASP A 47 7.50 -0.73 19.47
C ASP A 47 7.84 -0.59 17.99
N LEU A 48 9.12 -0.67 17.64
CA LEU A 48 9.58 -0.64 16.25
C LEU A 48 9.04 -1.85 15.44
N GLU A 49 9.06 -3.05 16.02
CA GLU A 49 8.44 -4.24 15.41
C GLU A 49 6.95 -4.05 15.20
N GLN A 50 6.24 -3.50 16.19
CA GLN A 50 4.80 -3.29 16.11
C GLN A 50 4.44 -2.24 15.06
N ILE A 51 5.21 -1.16 14.94
CA ILE A 51 5.03 -0.14 13.90
C ILE A 51 5.33 -0.73 12.52
N ALA A 52 6.41 -1.51 12.37
CA ALA A 52 6.70 -2.22 11.13
C ALA A 52 5.56 -3.17 10.74
N LEU A 53 4.99 -3.92 11.70
CA LEU A 53 3.83 -4.79 11.48
C LEU A 53 2.61 -4.00 11.01
N GLN A 54 2.30 -2.86 11.65
CA GLN A 54 1.20 -2.01 11.22
C GLN A 54 1.42 -1.47 9.81
N LEU A 55 2.64 -1.04 9.49
CA LEU A 55 3.00 -0.58 8.15
C LEU A 55 2.97 -1.68 7.09
N THR A 56 3.03 -2.96 7.44
CA THR A 56 2.99 -4.10 6.49
C THR A 56 1.75 -4.98 6.66
N GLY A 57 0.76 -4.52 7.42
CA GLY A 57 -0.48 -5.26 7.70
C GLY A 57 -1.37 -5.42 6.47
N GLY A 58 -2.61 -5.86 6.69
CA GLY A 58 -3.58 -6.14 5.62
C GLY A 58 -3.68 -5.01 4.58
N HIS A 59 -3.65 -3.75 5.04
CA HIS A 59 -3.75 -2.56 4.21
C HIS A 59 -2.79 -2.53 3.01
N VAL A 60 -1.52 -2.88 3.21
CA VAL A 60 -0.52 -2.85 2.12
C VAL A 60 -0.84 -3.86 1.04
N ARG A 61 -1.36 -5.02 1.42
CA ARG A 61 -1.78 -6.05 0.46
C ARG A 61 -2.97 -5.57 -0.35
N VAL A 62 -3.92 -4.89 0.26
CA VAL A 62 -5.06 -4.29 -0.45
C VAL A 62 -4.58 -3.23 -1.44
N VAL A 63 -3.69 -2.31 -1.02
CA VAL A 63 -3.11 -1.31 -1.93
C VAL A 63 -2.36 -1.99 -3.09
N ALA A 64 -1.59 -3.04 -2.84
CA ALA A 64 -0.90 -3.79 -3.88
C ALA A 64 -1.86 -4.46 -4.87
N SER A 65 -2.95 -5.05 -4.39
CA SER A 65 -4.02 -5.60 -5.24
C SER A 65 -4.71 -4.51 -6.07
N ASP A 66 -4.93 -3.33 -5.49
CA ASP A 66 -5.50 -2.17 -6.17
C ASP A 66 -4.60 -1.61 -7.28
N VAL A 67 -3.29 -1.56 -7.02
CA VAL A 67 -2.27 -1.20 -8.01
C VAL A 67 -2.25 -2.22 -9.15
N ARG A 68 -2.30 -3.54 -8.83
CA ARG A 68 -2.38 -4.61 -9.84
C ARG A 68 -3.61 -4.43 -10.73
N ARG A 69 -4.79 -4.27 -10.12
CA ARG A 69 -6.08 -4.13 -10.81
C ARG A 69 -6.06 -2.95 -11.78
N ARG A 70 -5.56 -1.79 -11.35
CA ARG A 70 -5.48 -0.59 -12.22
C ARG A 70 -4.39 -0.71 -13.28
N ALA A 71 -3.27 -1.35 -12.98
CA ALA A 71 -2.24 -1.63 -13.99
C ALA A 71 -2.77 -2.55 -15.10
N ASP A 72 -3.62 -3.53 -14.76
CA ASP A 72 -4.26 -4.42 -15.73
C ASP A 72 -5.33 -3.74 -16.59
N GLN A 73 -5.93 -2.65 -16.09
CA GLN A 73 -6.84 -1.79 -16.85
C GLN A 73 -6.12 -0.79 -17.77
N SER A 74 -4.80 -0.65 -17.62
CA SER A 74 -4.01 0.29 -18.42
C SER A 74 -3.83 -0.20 -19.86
N PRO A 75 -3.75 0.70 -20.86
CA PRO A 75 -3.45 0.33 -22.24
C PRO A 75 -2.15 -0.49 -22.33
N LYS A 76 -2.12 -1.52 -23.18
CA LYS A 76 -1.00 -2.48 -23.30
C LYS A 76 0.37 -1.85 -23.57
N ASP A 77 0.40 -0.67 -24.17
CA ASP A 77 1.63 0.06 -24.53
C ASP A 77 2.01 1.15 -23.52
N SER A 78 1.27 1.28 -22.41
CA SER A 78 1.63 2.22 -21.35
C SER A 78 2.76 1.60 -20.51
N GLY A 79 3.92 2.28 -20.45
CA GLY A 79 5.01 1.89 -19.55
C GLY A 79 4.61 1.82 -18.06
N LEU A 80 3.39 2.26 -17.73
CA LEU A 80 2.79 2.22 -16.40
C LEU A 80 2.63 0.80 -15.87
N LYS A 81 2.23 -0.17 -16.72
CA LYS A 81 2.09 -1.58 -16.30
C LYS A 81 3.43 -2.19 -15.89
N ALA A 82 4.44 -2.06 -16.73
CA ALA A 82 5.78 -2.57 -16.44
C ALA A 82 6.36 -1.96 -15.15
N LEU A 83 6.17 -0.65 -14.96
CA LEU A 83 6.63 0.02 -13.75
C LEU A 83 5.79 -0.36 -12.50
N ALA A 84 4.50 -0.68 -12.65
CA ALA A 84 3.68 -1.21 -11.55
C ALA A 84 4.16 -2.62 -11.15
N ASP A 85 4.46 -3.48 -12.11
CA ASP A 85 4.99 -4.83 -11.84
C ASP A 85 6.35 -4.82 -11.13
N VAL A 86 7.19 -3.80 -11.38
CA VAL A 86 8.43 -3.61 -10.61
C VAL A 86 8.11 -3.29 -9.14
N VAL A 87 7.27 -2.29 -8.88
CA VAL A 87 6.90 -1.90 -7.51
C VAL A 87 6.23 -3.05 -6.77
N LEU A 88 5.38 -3.83 -7.44
CA LEU A 88 4.70 -4.96 -6.83
C LEU A 88 5.66 -6.12 -6.50
N ARG A 89 6.65 -6.40 -7.36
CA ARG A 89 7.70 -7.39 -7.04
C ARG A 89 8.57 -6.93 -5.88
N GLU A 90 8.93 -5.65 -5.82
CA GLU A 90 9.65 -5.09 -4.68
C GLU A 90 8.81 -5.17 -3.40
N ALA A 91 7.51 -4.91 -3.48
CA ALA A 91 6.59 -5.04 -2.37
C ALA A 91 6.56 -6.47 -1.84
N GLU A 92 6.37 -7.47 -2.70
CA GLU A 92 6.35 -8.88 -2.33
C GLU A 92 7.68 -9.31 -1.70
N GLY A 93 8.81 -8.97 -2.32
CA GLY A 93 10.13 -9.29 -1.78
C GLY A 93 10.35 -8.68 -0.41
N ARG A 94 9.97 -7.41 -0.21
CA ARG A 94 10.07 -6.74 1.09
C ARG A 94 9.11 -7.33 2.10
N LEU A 95 7.86 -7.59 1.77
CA LEU A 95 6.87 -8.18 2.69
C LEU A 95 7.24 -9.61 3.12
N SER A 96 8.03 -10.31 2.32
CA SER A 96 8.53 -11.66 2.64
C SER A 96 9.73 -11.66 3.59
N THR A 97 10.37 -10.51 3.82
CA THR A 97 11.49 -10.41 4.77
C THR A 97 10.98 -10.31 6.20
N THR A 98 11.68 -10.97 7.12
CA THR A 98 11.41 -10.91 8.56
C THR A 98 11.44 -9.46 9.05
N ILE A 99 10.57 -9.13 10.00
CA ILE A 99 10.54 -7.82 10.62
C ILE A 99 11.62 -7.76 11.70
N GLU A 100 12.48 -6.75 11.59
CA GLU A 100 13.47 -6.39 12.61
C GLU A 100 13.00 -5.15 13.38
N GLY A 101 13.20 -5.11 14.69
CA GLY A 101 12.91 -3.95 15.54
C GLY A 101 13.96 -2.84 15.44
N THR A 102 14.22 -2.38 14.22
CA THR A 102 15.18 -1.31 13.92
C THR A 102 14.49 -0.15 13.21
N VAL A 103 14.90 1.10 13.47
CA VAL A 103 14.40 2.30 12.77
C VAL A 103 14.55 2.15 11.26
N HIS A 104 15.69 1.60 10.80
CA HIS A 104 15.93 1.34 9.39
C HIS A 104 14.89 0.38 8.77
N CYS A 105 14.53 -0.70 9.48
CA CYS A 105 13.48 -1.61 9.03
C CYS A 105 12.14 -0.88 8.89
N VAL A 106 11.71 -0.12 9.91
CA VAL A 106 10.45 0.65 9.89
C VAL A 106 10.45 1.66 8.74
N GLN A 107 11.54 2.41 8.54
CA GLN A 107 11.67 3.36 7.44
C GLN A 107 11.63 2.69 6.07
N ASN A 108 12.25 1.51 5.92
CA ASN A 108 12.17 0.73 4.69
C ASN A 108 10.72 0.30 4.40
N ARG A 109 9.94 -0.07 5.43
CA ARG A 109 8.49 -0.34 5.29
C ARG A 109 7.74 0.92 4.89
N GLY A 110 8.01 2.04 5.54
CA GLY A 110 7.39 3.34 5.21
C GLY A 110 7.63 3.75 3.75
N ARG A 111 8.86 3.57 3.25
CA ARG A 111 9.20 3.84 1.83
C ARG A 111 8.42 2.94 0.88
N LEU A 112 8.22 1.67 1.24
CA LEU A 112 7.42 0.75 0.44
C LEU A 112 5.96 1.20 0.34
N VAL A 113 5.33 1.53 1.47
CA VAL A 113 3.94 2.01 1.51
C VAL A 113 3.79 3.28 0.68
N ARG A 114 4.70 4.25 0.83
CA ARG A 114 4.72 5.47 0.01
C ARG A 114 4.81 5.16 -1.48
N ALA A 115 5.72 4.26 -1.88
CA ALA A 115 5.90 3.90 -3.29
C ALA A 115 4.65 3.25 -3.90
N LEU A 116 3.92 2.44 -3.12
CA LEU A 116 2.66 1.84 -3.54
C LEU A 116 1.56 2.88 -3.72
N TYR A 117 1.42 3.83 -2.78
CA TYR A 117 0.46 4.91 -2.91
C TYR A 117 0.75 5.85 -4.07
N GLU A 118 1.99 6.30 -4.23
CA GLU A 118 2.39 7.14 -5.37
C GLU A 118 2.14 6.41 -6.70
N ARG A 119 2.30 5.08 -6.72
CA ARG A 119 2.00 4.27 -7.89
C ARG A 119 0.50 4.25 -8.17
N LEU A 120 -0.31 4.04 -7.15
CA LEU A 120 -1.75 4.03 -7.24
C LEU A 120 -2.26 5.36 -7.81
N ASP A 121 -1.79 6.48 -7.27
CA ASP A 121 -2.14 7.84 -7.72
C ASP A 121 -1.84 8.06 -9.20
N ARG A 122 -0.65 7.64 -9.66
CA ARG A 122 -0.26 7.78 -11.07
C ARG A 122 -1.11 6.92 -12.00
N LEU A 123 -1.50 5.72 -11.57
CA LEU A 123 -2.39 4.85 -12.34
C LEU A 123 -3.79 5.44 -12.42
N GLU A 124 -4.32 5.97 -11.32
CA GLU A 124 -5.63 6.65 -11.29
C GLU A 124 -5.65 7.91 -12.17
N ALA A 125 -4.60 8.73 -12.10
CA ALA A 125 -4.45 9.91 -12.94
C ALA A 125 -4.40 9.55 -14.44
N ALA A 126 -3.75 8.43 -14.80
CA ALA A 126 -3.68 7.97 -16.18
C ALA A 126 -4.98 7.33 -16.69
N LEU A 127 -5.77 6.72 -15.81
CA LEU A 127 -7.05 6.08 -16.13
C LEU A 127 -8.22 7.05 -16.15
N THR A 128 -8.05 8.25 -15.58
CA THR A 128 -9.06 9.31 -15.63
C THR A 128 -8.79 10.17 -16.87
N PRO A 129 -9.51 10.00 -17.99
CA PRO A 129 -9.37 10.90 -19.12
C PRO A 129 -9.78 12.31 -18.65
N GLU A 130 -8.88 13.28 -18.83
CA GLU A 130 -9.19 14.70 -18.70
C GLU A 130 -10.45 14.95 -19.55
N ARG A 131 -11.55 15.32 -18.88
CA ARG A 131 -12.83 15.61 -19.52
C ARG A 131 -12.64 16.90 -20.34
N VAL A 132 -12.09 16.77 -21.55
CA VAL A 132 -11.92 17.88 -22.49
C VAL A 132 -13.30 18.50 -22.68
N ALA A 133 -13.46 19.72 -22.16
CA ALA A 133 -14.68 20.50 -22.32
C ALA A 133 -14.95 20.68 -23.83
N PRO A 134 -16.20 20.55 -24.30
CA PRO A 134 -16.50 20.89 -25.67
C PRO A 134 -16.22 22.39 -25.87
N SER A 135 -15.27 22.68 -26.74
CA SER A 135 -15.09 24.00 -27.33
C SER A 135 -16.38 24.36 -28.06
N SER A 136 -17.22 25.19 -27.45
CA SER A 136 -18.34 25.83 -28.14
C SER A 136 -17.77 26.78 -29.19
N GLY A 137 -17.95 26.44 -30.47
CA GLY A 137 -17.88 27.37 -31.59
C GLY A 137 -19.19 28.12 -31.79
#